data_AF-A0A948PNW4-F1
#
_entry.id   AF-A0A948PNW4-F1
#
_cell.length_a   1.000
_cell.length_b   1.000
_cell.length_c   1.000
_cell.angle_alpha   90.00
_cell.angle_beta   90.00
_cell.angle_gamma   90.00
#
_symmetry.space_group_name_H-M   'P 1'
#
loop_
_entity.id
_entity.type
_entity.pdbx_description
1 polymer ?
#
loop_
_entity_poly.entity_id
_entity_poly.type
_entity_poly.pdbx_seq_one_letter_code
_entity_poly.pdbx_strand_id
1 'polypeptide(L)'
;MAQPENTSSMSFISSVKNVFSFYFLLGRTARRTKVFYFISLIPLMIAAFAKFAELVLQTHHLEGIYIFSNIIVAFYLQFLVLILALFFGTSICSEELEGKTLTYLTTRPVPKAALLLGKYAAYTLLIILIMAAGVILSFLILNADGLTDPSRWRILFRYLGVLTLGLVCYTAFFTFIGTFLKRSILFGLIFSFGWENVIQYFPGSTQRFVIAHYIKSLLPSPTTGRFSFLLFQLEPTPPGRAVVVLLVLTAVFLALACLVFSKKEYILED
;
A
#
# COMPACT_ATOMS: atom_id res chain seq x y z
N MET A 1 -47.24 -4.92 -14.38
CA MET A 1 -46.06 -5.12 -15.25
C MET A 1 -44.89 -4.46 -14.54
N ALA A 2 -43.98 -5.26 -13.97
CA ALA A 2 -42.90 -4.80 -13.10
C ALA A 2 -41.77 -4.14 -13.91
N GLN A 3 -41.30 -2.98 -13.46
CA GLN A 3 -40.01 -2.40 -13.86
C GLN A 3 -39.01 -2.62 -12.72
N PRO A 4 -37.92 -3.37 -12.92
CA PRO A 4 -36.98 -3.69 -11.85
C PRO A 4 -35.75 -2.75 -11.79
N GLU A 5 -35.32 -2.46 -10.56
CA GLU A 5 -33.93 -2.49 -10.08
C GLU A 5 -32.85 -1.43 -10.45
N ASN A 6 -33.11 -0.34 -11.20
CA ASN A 6 -31.98 0.56 -11.57
C ASN A 6 -31.74 1.82 -10.69
N THR A 7 -32.45 1.99 -9.57
CA THR A 7 -32.30 3.19 -8.71
C THR A 7 -31.37 2.99 -7.51
N SER A 8 -31.14 1.76 -7.06
CA SER A 8 -30.29 1.45 -5.90
C SER A 8 -28.79 1.53 -6.21
N SER A 9 -28.37 1.16 -7.43
CA SER A 9 -26.96 1.17 -7.84
C SER A 9 -26.40 2.59 -8.03
N MET A 10 -27.19 3.50 -8.61
CA MET A 10 -26.83 4.92 -8.74
C MET A 10 -26.73 5.61 -7.37
N SER A 11 -27.57 5.22 -6.41
CA SER A 11 -27.45 5.64 -5.01
C SER A 11 -26.15 5.14 -4.38
N PHE A 12 -25.79 3.87 -4.57
CA PHE A 12 -24.58 3.28 -3.98
C PHE A 12 -23.30 3.96 -4.48
N ILE A 13 -23.15 4.12 -5.80
CA ILE A 13 -21.96 4.74 -6.41
C ILE A 13 -21.84 6.20 -5.97
N SER A 14 -22.96 6.93 -5.93
CA SER A 14 -22.95 8.31 -5.44
C SER A 14 -22.58 8.40 -3.95
N SER A 15 -23.03 7.45 -3.13
CA SER A 15 -22.64 7.38 -1.72
C SER A 15 -21.15 7.11 -1.56
N VAL A 16 -20.58 6.16 -2.31
CA VAL A 16 -19.12 5.86 -2.31
C VAL A 16 -18.33 7.11 -2.68
N LYS A 17 -18.74 7.84 -3.74
CA LYS A 17 -18.06 9.05 -4.21
C LYS A 17 -18.08 10.17 -3.16
N ASN A 18 -19.21 10.38 -2.50
CA ASN A 18 -19.36 11.42 -1.49
C ASN A 18 -18.50 11.12 -0.25
N VAL A 19 -18.49 9.87 0.20
CA VAL A 19 -17.63 9.40 1.30
C VAL A 19 -16.17 9.56 0.92
N PHE A 20 -15.80 9.16 -0.29
CA PHE A 20 -14.44 9.30 -0.80
C PHE A 20 -13.95 10.75 -0.73
N SER A 21 -14.74 11.70 -1.28
CA SER A 21 -14.34 13.11 -1.31
C SER A 21 -14.19 13.70 0.10
N PHE A 22 -15.13 13.36 0.99
CA PHE A 22 -15.11 13.82 2.38
C PHE A 22 -13.87 13.32 3.14
N TYR A 23 -13.60 12.02 3.10
CA TYR A 23 -12.47 11.42 3.81
C TYR A 23 -11.12 11.75 3.17
N PHE A 24 -11.07 11.98 1.86
CA PHE A 24 -9.86 12.46 1.19
C PHE A 24 -9.46 13.85 1.70
N LEU A 25 -10.42 14.76 1.85
CA LEU A 25 -10.20 16.11 2.38
C LEU A 25 -9.82 16.09 3.87
N LEU A 26 -10.53 15.28 4.69
CA LEU A 26 -10.20 15.11 6.11
C LEU A 26 -8.80 14.50 6.29
N GLY A 27 -8.50 13.46 5.52
CA GLY A 27 -7.22 12.76 5.53
C GLY A 27 -6.06 13.68 5.20
N ARG A 28 -6.23 14.65 4.28
CA ARG A 28 -5.17 15.60 3.94
C ARG A 28 -4.74 16.49 5.12
N THR A 29 -5.64 16.77 6.06
CA THR A 29 -5.44 17.76 7.13
C THR A 29 -5.21 17.11 8.51
N ALA A 30 -5.40 15.80 8.62
CA ALA A 30 -5.26 15.08 9.88
C ALA A 30 -3.83 15.13 10.44
N ARG A 31 -3.70 15.31 11.76
CA ARG A 31 -2.41 15.25 12.48
C ARG A 31 -1.66 13.94 12.21
N ARG A 32 -2.39 12.84 11.99
CA ARG A 32 -1.83 11.53 11.64
C ARG A 32 -1.07 11.55 10.32
N THR A 33 -1.58 12.25 9.30
CA THR A 33 -0.95 12.39 7.97
C THR A 33 0.38 13.13 8.04
N LYS A 34 0.54 14.07 8.99
CA LYS A 34 1.82 14.75 9.24
C LYS A 34 2.94 13.78 9.63
N VAL A 35 2.65 12.78 10.47
CA VAL A 35 3.63 11.76 10.86
C VAL A 35 4.09 10.94 9.65
N PHE A 36 3.19 10.69 8.70
CA PHE A 36 3.55 9.97 7.47
C PHE A 36 4.36 10.80 6.48
N TYR A 37 4.17 12.13 6.44
CA TYR A 37 5.11 13.00 5.72
C TYR A 37 6.53 12.91 6.29
N PHE A 38 6.68 12.85 7.62
CA PHE A 38 7.99 12.63 8.26
C PHE A 38 8.59 11.27 7.91
N ILE A 39 7.78 10.20 7.93
CA ILE A 39 8.23 8.86 7.56
C ILE A 39 8.62 8.76 6.07
N SER A 40 7.88 9.43 5.19
CA SER A 40 8.24 9.51 3.77
C SER A 40 9.48 10.35 3.52
N LEU A 41 9.93 11.15 4.50
CA LEU A 41 11.17 11.92 4.43
C LEU A 41 12.40 11.01 4.62
N ILE A 42 12.25 9.86 5.26
CA ILE A 42 13.37 8.92 5.51
C ILE A 42 14.04 8.47 4.20
N PRO A 43 13.32 7.96 3.18
CA PRO A 43 13.92 7.66 1.87
C PRO A 43 14.56 8.86 1.18
N LEU A 44 14.02 10.07 1.37
CA LEU A 44 14.62 11.29 0.84
C LEU A 44 15.95 11.58 1.53
N MET A 45 16.03 11.42 2.85
CA MET A 45 17.29 11.57 3.59
C MET A 45 18.31 10.53 3.14
N ILE A 46 17.91 9.28 2.92
CA ILE A 46 18.78 8.24 2.40
C ILE A 46 19.28 8.59 1.00
N ALA A 47 18.39 9.06 0.12
CA ALA A 47 18.74 9.51 -1.24
C ALA A 47 19.72 10.68 -1.22
N ALA A 48 19.44 11.70 -0.41
CA ALA A 48 20.28 12.89 -0.27
C ALA A 48 21.64 12.56 0.33
N PHE A 49 21.68 11.72 1.37
CA PHE A 49 22.93 11.25 1.97
C PHE A 49 23.76 10.42 0.98
N ALA A 50 23.13 9.52 0.23
CA ALA A 50 23.81 8.74 -0.79
C ALA A 50 24.40 9.63 -1.90
N LYS A 51 23.65 10.63 -2.37
CA LYS A 51 24.13 11.58 -3.38
C LYS A 51 25.25 12.47 -2.83
N PHE A 52 25.12 12.91 -1.58
CA PHE A 52 26.17 13.68 -0.90
C PHE A 52 27.46 12.87 -0.74
N ALA A 53 27.34 11.60 -0.34
CA ALA A 53 28.49 10.70 -0.22
C ALA A 53 29.17 10.47 -1.58
N GLU A 54 28.40 10.29 -2.66
CA GLU A 54 28.92 10.19 -4.04
C GLU A 54 29.73 11.43 -4.42
N LEU A 55 29.19 12.62 -4.12
CA LEU A 55 29.85 13.91 -4.41
C LEU A 55 31.15 14.10 -3.61
N VAL A 56 31.15 13.74 -2.32
CA VAL A 56 32.29 13.94 -1.41
C VAL A 56 33.39 12.91 -1.65
N LEU A 57 33.03 11.65 -1.87
CA LEU A 57 34.00 10.55 -2.04
C LEU A 57 34.51 10.41 -3.48
N GLN A 58 33.96 11.19 -4.44
CA GLN A 58 34.25 11.08 -5.89
C GLN A 58 34.11 9.66 -6.43
N THR A 59 33.31 8.83 -5.75
CA THR A 59 33.09 7.44 -6.14
C THR A 59 32.04 7.38 -7.24
N HIS A 60 32.44 7.66 -8.48
CA HIS A 60 31.59 7.48 -9.68
C HIS A 60 31.26 6.01 -9.99
N HIS A 61 31.65 5.06 -9.13
CA HIS A 61 31.49 3.63 -9.39
C HIS A 61 30.07 3.10 -9.13
N LEU A 62 29.21 3.85 -8.41
CA LEU A 62 27.84 3.42 -8.13
C LEU A 62 26.85 4.29 -8.90
N GLU A 63 26.26 3.75 -9.96
CA GLU A 63 25.21 4.45 -10.70
C GLU A 63 24.04 4.81 -9.76
N GLY A 64 23.55 6.05 -9.82
CA GLY A 64 22.40 6.48 -9.01
C GLY A 64 21.16 5.58 -9.16
N ILE A 65 20.99 4.95 -10.33
CA ILE A 65 19.93 3.97 -10.59
C ILE A 65 20.07 2.68 -9.78
N TYR A 66 21.31 2.27 -9.48
CA TYR A 66 21.60 1.09 -8.67
C TYR A 66 21.23 1.31 -7.21
N ILE A 67 21.57 2.48 -6.66
CA ILE A 67 21.19 2.90 -5.29
C ILE A 67 19.66 3.03 -5.19
N PHE A 68 19.03 3.67 -6.19
CA PHE A 68 17.58 3.81 -6.25
C PHE A 68 16.89 2.44 -6.25
N SER A 69 17.30 1.53 -7.13
CA SER A 69 16.67 0.22 -7.30
C SER A 69 16.88 -0.70 -6.10
N ASN A 70 18.11 -0.80 -5.56
CA ASN A 70 18.41 -1.81 -4.54
C ASN A 70 18.18 -1.32 -3.11
N ILE A 71 18.35 -0.02 -2.85
CA ILE A 71 18.22 0.53 -1.49
C ILE A 71 16.86 1.20 -1.32
N ILE A 72 16.55 2.17 -2.17
CA ILE A 72 15.33 2.97 -2.01
C ILE A 72 14.09 2.12 -2.25
N VAL A 73 13.99 1.45 -3.39
CA VAL A 73 12.81 0.61 -3.70
C VAL A 73 12.66 -0.54 -2.71
N ALA A 74 13.76 -1.17 -2.28
CA ALA A 74 13.72 -2.21 -1.25
C ALA A 74 13.16 -1.68 0.07
N PHE A 75 13.60 -0.50 0.52
CA PHE A 75 13.07 0.16 1.71
C PHE A 75 11.58 0.50 1.55
N TYR A 76 11.17 1.01 0.38
CA TYR A 76 9.76 1.27 0.11
C TYR A 76 8.92 0.00 0.20
N LEU A 77 9.36 -1.09 -0.43
CA LEU A 77 8.64 -2.36 -0.45
C LEU A 77 8.57 -3.04 0.91
N GLN A 78 9.72 -3.20 1.57
CA GLN A 78 9.83 -3.99 2.81
C GLN A 78 9.37 -3.24 4.04
N PHE A 79 9.36 -1.90 4.00
CA PHE A 79 9.08 -1.08 5.18
C PHE A 79 7.89 -0.16 4.97
N LEU A 80 8.00 0.80 4.03
CA LEU A 80 6.97 1.85 3.91
C LEU A 80 5.63 1.32 3.44
N VAL A 81 5.60 0.47 2.42
CA VAL A 81 4.37 -0.10 1.89
C VAL A 81 3.64 -0.88 2.99
N LEU A 82 4.35 -1.73 3.74
CA LEU A 82 3.77 -2.50 4.84
C LEU A 82 3.26 -1.60 5.97
N ILE A 83 4.05 -0.63 6.42
CA ILE A 83 3.64 0.27 7.52
C ILE A 83 2.46 1.15 7.12
N LEU A 84 2.51 1.75 5.92
CA LEU A 84 1.42 2.58 5.41
C LEU A 84 0.15 1.76 5.25
N ALA A 85 0.25 0.58 4.63
CA ALA A 85 -0.89 -0.31 4.46
C ALA A 85 -1.45 -0.78 5.81
N LEU A 86 -0.60 -1.12 6.77
CA LEU A 86 -1.01 -1.53 8.11
C LEU A 86 -1.76 -0.40 8.83
N PHE A 87 -1.16 0.79 8.88
CA PHE A 87 -1.73 1.89 9.65
C PHE A 87 -3.03 2.40 9.04
N PHE A 88 -3.06 2.64 7.73
CA PHE A 88 -4.26 3.13 7.05
C PHE A 88 -5.31 2.03 6.90
N GLY A 89 -4.90 0.79 6.60
CA GLY A 89 -5.78 -0.37 6.51
C GLY A 89 -6.55 -0.62 7.79
N THR A 90 -5.87 -0.56 8.94
CA THR A 90 -6.50 -0.72 10.26
C THR A 90 -7.29 0.52 10.70
N SER A 91 -6.85 1.73 10.35
CA SER A 91 -7.57 2.97 10.67
C SER A 91 -8.94 3.04 10.00
N ILE A 92 -9.12 2.43 8.82
CA ILE A 92 -10.42 2.35 8.13
C ILE A 92 -11.47 1.68 9.05
N CYS A 93 -11.08 0.63 9.78
CA CYS A 93 -11.98 -0.10 10.67
C CYS A 93 -12.00 0.45 12.10
N SER A 94 -10.91 1.05 12.60
CA SER A 94 -10.81 1.55 13.99
C SER A 94 -11.87 2.62 14.29
N GLU A 95 -12.14 3.53 13.34
CA GLU A 95 -13.15 4.59 13.52
C GLU A 95 -14.57 4.06 13.74
N GLU A 96 -14.85 2.85 13.24
CA GLU A 96 -16.16 2.21 13.34
C GLU A 96 -16.23 1.28 14.57
N LEU A 97 -15.14 0.55 14.88
CA LEU A 97 -15.03 -0.27 16.09
C LEU A 97 -15.08 0.56 17.39
N GLU A 98 -14.62 1.81 17.37
CA GLU A 98 -14.59 2.71 18.54
C GLU A 98 -15.93 3.43 18.82
N GLY A 99 -17.02 3.06 18.14
CA GLY A 99 -18.39 3.45 18.50
C GLY A 99 -18.80 4.91 18.23
N LYS A 100 -17.87 5.80 17.82
CA LYS A 100 -18.19 7.23 17.62
C LYS A 100 -19.04 7.54 16.37
N THR A 101 -19.22 6.59 15.44
CA THR A 101 -20.00 6.81 14.21
C THR A 101 -21.14 5.80 14.04
N LEU A 102 -21.16 4.68 14.78
CA LEU A 102 -22.22 3.67 14.64
C LEU A 102 -23.60 4.18 15.09
N THR A 103 -23.66 4.96 16.17
CA THR A 103 -24.93 5.56 16.64
C THR A 103 -25.48 6.63 15.69
N TYR A 104 -24.63 7.27 14.88
CA TYR A 104 -25.06 8.27 13.90
C TYR A 104 -25.48 7.66 12.55
N LEU A 105 -24.97 6.47 12.19
CA LEU A 105 -25.28 5.78 10.94
C LEU A 105 -26.66 5.09 10.92
N THR A 106 -27.31 4.92 12.06
CA THR A 106 -28.69 4.40 12.14
C THR A 106 -29.75 5.39 11.61
N THR A 107 -29.39 6.66 11.35
CA THR A 107 -30.33 7.69 10.89
C THR A 107 -30.33 7.93 9.37
N ARG A 108 -29.33 7.44 8.63
CA ARG A 108 -29.30 7.53 7.15
C ARG A 108 -29.06 6.15 6.52
N PRO A 109 -29.83 5.72 5.51
CA PRO A 109 -29.70 4.41 4.88
C PRO A 109 -28.51 4.36 3.92
N VAL A 110 -27.29 4.48 4.43
CA VAL A 110 -26.08 4.25 3.65
C VAL A 110 -25.62 2.82 3.88
N PRO A 111 -25.50 1.98 2.84
CA PRO A 111 -25.08 0.60 3.01
C PRO A 111 -23.67 0.55 3.58
N LYS A 112 -23.49 -0.24 4.64
CA LYS A 112 -22.23 -0.44 5.37
C LYS A 112 -21.03 -0.75 4.44
N ALA A 113 -21.28 -1.51 3.37
CA ALA A 113 -20.27 -1.82 2.35
C ALA A 113 -19.81 -0.60 1.53
N ALA A 114 -20.70 0.36 1.22
CA ALA A 114 -20.34 1.59 0.50
C ALA A 114 -19.40 2.48 1.32
N LEU A 115 -19.63 2.54 2.65
CA LEU A 115 -18.78 3.31 3.56
C LEU A 115 -17.37 2.74 3.60
N LEU A 116 -17.25 1.42 3.76
CA LEU A 116 -15.97 0.73 3.78
C LEU A 116 -15.19 0.94 2.47
N LEU A 117 -15.84 0.73 1.32
CA LEU A 117 -15.21 0.89 0.01
C LEU A 117 -14.83 2.34 -0.29
N GLY A 118 -15.68 3.32 0.06
CA GLY A 118 -15.39 4.74 -0.11
C GLY A 118 -14.20 5.20 0.73
N LYS A 119 -14.14 4.77 2.00
CA LYS A 119 -13.00 5.03 2.88
C LYS A 119 -11.73 4.36 2.37
N TYR A 120 -11.81 3.07 2.03
CA TYR A 120 -10.69 2.33 1.48
C TYR A 120 -10.11 3.02 0.25
N ALA A 121 -10.94 3.42 -0.72
CA ALA A 121 -10.49 4.12 -1.91
C ALA A 121 -9.83 5.48 -1.57
N ALA A 122 -10.39 6.25 -0.63
CA ALA A 122 -9.85 7.55 -0.24
C ALA A 122 -8.47 7.43 0.42
N TYR A 123 -8.35 6.56 1.42
CA TYR A 123 -7.09 6.36 2.13
C TYR A 123 -6.04 5.71 1.23
N THR A 124 -6.42 4.72 0.42
CA THR A 124 -5.52 4.06 -0.54
C THR A 124 -4.98 5.07 -1.56
N LEU A 125 -5.81 5.96 -2.09
CA LEU A 125 -5.34 7.01 -2.99
C LEU A 125 -4.39 8.00 -2.31
N LEU A 126 -4.69 8.40 -1.07
CA LEU A 126 -3.81 9.30 -0.31
C LEU A 126 -2.42 8.69 -0.08
N ILE A 127 -2.35 7.42 0.35
CA ILE A 127 -1.06 6.76 0.58
C ILE A 127 -0.31 6.50 -0.73
N ILE A 128 -1.01 6.22 -1.84
CA ILE A 128 -0.41 6.13 -3.17
C ILE A 128 0.23 7.46 -3.56
N LEU A 129 -0.47 8.58 -3.34
CA LEU A 129 0.03 9.90 -3.69
C LEU A 129 1.27 10.28 -2.86
N ILE A 130 1.24 10.03 -1.54
CA ILE A 130 2.37 10.29 -0.65
C ILE A 130 3.57 9.44 -1.05
N MET A 131 3.36 8.14 -1.26
CA MET A 131 4.41 7.22 -1.69
C MET A 131 4.98 7.61 -3.06
N ALA A 132 4.13 7.91 -4.03
CA ALA A 132 4.55 8.30 -5.37
C ALA A 132 5.38 9.59 -5.35
N ALA A 133 4.95 10.60 -4.60
CA ALA A 133 5.71 11.83 -4.41
C ALA A 133 7.10 11.54 -3.81
N GLY A 134 7.16 10.70 -2.77
CA GLY A 134 8.43 10.34 -2.15
C GLY A 134 9.38 9.60 -3.10
N VAL A 135 8.88 8.61 -3.85
CA VAL A 135 9.66 7.84 -4.82
C VAL A 135 10.18 8.74 -5.95
N ILE A 136 9.33 9.63 -6.48
CA ILE A 136 9.71 10.58 -7.54
C ILE A 136 10.79 11.53 -7.03
N LEU A 137 10.63 12.11 -5.84
CA LEU A 137 11.63 13.01 -5.26
C LEU A 137 12.97 12.30 -5.02
N SER A 138 12.95 11.10 -4.43
CA SER A 138 14.16 10.29 -4.24
C SER A 138 14.84 9.94 -5.57
N PHE A 139 14.07 9.64 -6.62
CA PHE A 139 14.62 9.38 -7.95
C PHE A 139 15.30 10.61 -8.54
N LEU A 140 14.65 11.79 -8.44
CA LEU A 140 15.19 13.06 -8.94
C LEU A 140 16.50 13.44 -8.23
N ILE A 141 16.58 13.23 -6.91
CA ILE A 141 17.80 13.50 -6.12
C ILE A 141 18.96 12.62 -6.57
N LEU A 142 18.73 11.32 -6.79
CA LEU A 142 19.78 10.38 -7.17
C LEU A 142 20.20 10.48 -8.65
N ASN A 143 19.27 10.82 -9.54
CA ASN A 143 19.47 10.81 -10.99
C ASN A 143 19.55 12.22 -11.61
N ALA A 144 19.86 13.24 -10.80
CA ALA A 144 19.96 14.64 -11.24
C ALA A 144 20.86 14.82 -12.48
N ASP A 145 21.93 14.03 -12.58
CA ASP A 145 22.95 14.17 -13.64
C ASP A 145 22.55 13.55 -14.99
N GLY A 146 21.44 12.80 -15.08
CA GLY A 146 21.05 12.15 -16.33
C GLY A 146 19.55 11.93 -16.46
N LEU A 147 18.78 12.99 -16.19
CA LEU A 147 17.33 13.06 -16.39
C LEU A 147 16.91 12.94 -17.87
N THR A 148 17.86 13.11 -18.79
CA THR A 148 17.64 13.09 -20.24
C THR A 148 17.45 11.70 -20.83
N ASP A 149 17.79 10.63 -20.09
CA ASP A 149 17.68 9.25 -20.58
C ASP A 149 16.24 8.69 -20.41
N PRO A 150 15.53 8.38 -21.51
CA PRO A 150 14.17 7.82 -21.45
C PRO A 150 14.10 6.43 -20.80
N SER A 151 15.23 5.70 -20.74
CA SER A 151 15.28 4.38 -20.10
C SER A 151 15.00 4.46 -18.59
N ARG A 152 15.51 5.50 -17.92
CA ARG A 152 15.40 5.68 -16.47
C ARG A 152 13.97 6.02 -16.04
N TRP A 153 13.26 6.79 -16.87
CA TRP A 153 11.84 7.06 -16.65
C TRP A 153 10.98 5.81 -16.75
N ARG A 154 11.26 4.90 -17.70
CA ARG A 154 10.57 3.61 -17.80
C ARG A 154 10.76 2.75 -16.55
N ILE A 155 11.96 2.77 -15.97
CA ILE A 155 12.28 2.08 -14.71
C ILE A 155 11.46 2.67 -13.56
N LEU A 156 11.41 4.00 -13.43
CA LEU A 156 10.60 4.68 -12.42
C LEU A 156 9.12 4.33 -12.54
N PHE A 157 8.52 4.40 -13.73
CA PHE A 157 7.11 4.07 -13.92
C PHE A 157 6.81 2.60 -13.59
N ARG A 158 7.73 1.69 -13.93
CA ARG A 158 7.60 0.28 -13.56
C ARG A 158 7.62 0.08 -12.06
N TYR A 159 8.57 0.69 -11.34
CA TYR A 159 8.62 0.61 -9.88
C TYR A 159 7.40 1.26 -9.21
N LEU A 160 6.95 2.42 -9.71
CA LEU A 160 5.72 3.04 -9.22
C LEU A 160 4.52 2.11 -9.38
N GLY A 161 4.37 1.47 -10.55
CA GLY A 161 3.29 0.50 -10.78
C GLY A 161 3.35 -0.72 -9.84
N VAL A 162 4.56 -1.23 -9.57
CA VAL A 162 4.76 -2.35 -8.64
C VAL A 162 4.42 -1.95 -7.21
N LEU A 163 4.89 -0.79 -6.78
CA LEU A 163 4.65 -0.25 -5.45
C LEU A 163 3.17 0.06 -5.21
N THR A 164 2.47 0.63 -6.20
CA THR A 164 1.04 0.92 -6.09
C THR A 164 0.21 -0.35 -6.00
N LEU A 165 0.51 -1.35 -6.82
CA LEU A 165 -0.15 -2.67 -6.74
C LEU A 165 0.08 -3.33 -5.38
N GLY A 166 1.31 -3.27 -4.87
CA GLY A 166 1.63 -3.78 -3.54
C GLY A 166 0.83 -3.07 -2.46
N LEU A 167 0.79 -1.74 -2.51
CA LEU A 167 0.08 -0.92 -1.54
C LEU A 167 -1.42 -1.21 -1.54
N VAL A 168 -2.07 -1.28 -2.71
CA VAL A 168 -3.48 -1.64 -2.85
C VAL A 168 -3.76 -3.01 -2.21
N CYS A 169 -2.96 -4.03 -2.54
CA CYS A 169 -3.14 -5.38 -2.02
C CYS A 169 -2.94 -5.47 -0.50
N TYR A 170 -1.87 -4.87 0.03
CA TYR A 170 -1.61 -4.87 1.46
C TYR A 170 -2.64 -4.07 2.24
N THR A 171 -3.09 -2.92 1.72
CA THR A 171 -4.13 -2.14 2.40
C THR A 171 -5.41 -2.95 2.48
N ALA A 172 -5.79 -3.68 1.42
CA ALA A 172 -6.97 -4.54 1.44
C ALA A 172 -6.84 -5.67 2.47
N PHE A 173 -5.66 -6.31 2.54
CA PHE A 173 -5.35 -7.33 3.54
C PHE A 173 -5.45 -6.81 4.99
N PHE A 174 -4.86 -5.64 5.28
CA PHE A 174 -4.93 -5.06 6.62
C PHE A 174 -6.31 -4.50 6.96
N THR A 175 -7.07 -4.01 5.98
CA THR A 175 -8.49 -3.66 6.19
C THR A 175 -9.29 -4.91 6.57
N PHE A 176 -9.08 -6.03 5.88
CA PHE A 176 -9.70 -7.29 6.24
C PHE A 176 -9.36 -7.73 7.67
N ILE A 177 -8.07 -7.77 8.04
CA ILE A 177 -7.67 -8.11 9.42
C ILE A 177 -8.24 -7.09 10.44
N GLY A 178 -8.26 -5.81 10.07
CA GLY A 178 -8.84 -4.71 10.85
C GLY A 178 -10.31 -4.92 11.17
N THR A 179 -11.09 -5.55 10.28
CA THR A 179 -12.49 -5.89 10.56
C THR A 179 -12.64 -6.98 11.61
N PHE A 180 -11.66 -7.89 11.76
CA PHE A 180 -11.72 -9.01 12.71
C PHE A 180 -11.24 -8.64 14.12
N LEU A 181 -10.12 -7.90 14.23
CA LEU A 181 -9.38 -7.74 15.49
C LEU A 181 -9.49 -6.33 16.08
N LYS A 182 -10.00 -6.20 17.33
CA LYS A 182 -9.99 -4.92 18.08
C LYS A 182 -8.56 -4.37 18.33
N ARG A 183 -7.53 -5.21 18.37
CA ARG A 183 -6.08 -4.84 18.45
C ARG A 183 -5.33 -5.16 17.15
N SER A 184 -5.91 -4.83 16.00
CA SER A 184 -5.36 -5.21 14.69
C SER A 184 -3.96 -4.68 14.39
N ILE A 185 -3.55 -3.55 14.99
CA ILE A 185 -2.24 -2.92 14.69
C ILE A 185 -1.09 -3.82 15.17
N LEU A 186 -1.16 -4.35 16.40
CA LEU A 186 -0.08 -5.16 16.97
C LEU A 186 0.09 -6.47 16.19
N PHE A 187 -1.02 -7.14 15.89
CA PHE A 187 -1.02 -8.37 15.10
C PHE A 187 -0.52 -8.14 13.67
N GLY A 188 -0.99 -7.07 13.03
CA GLY A 188 -0.55 -6.76 11.68
C GLY A 188 0.94 -6.36 11.63
N LEU A 189 1.48 -5.76 12.69
CA LEU A 189 2.92 -5.48 12.79
C LEU A 189 3.74 -6.77 12.92
N ILE A 190 3.35 -7.68 13.81
CA ILE A 190 4.01 -8.98 13.99
C ILE A 190 3.95 -9.80 12.70
N PHE A 191 2.80 -9.77 12.01
CA PHE A 191 2.66 -10.45 10.73
C PHE A 191 3.53 -9.81 9.64
N SER A 192 3.50 -8.48 9.50
CA SER A 192 4.29 -7.76 8.48
C SER A 192 5.80 -7.94 8.68
N PHE A 193 6.28 -7.74 9.91
CA PHE A 193 7.71 -7.74 10.19
C PHE A 193 8.26 -9.13 10.51
N GLY A 194 7.46 -9.99 11.15
CA GLY A 194 7.87 -11.35 11.48
C GLY A 194 7.69 -12.29 10.28
N TRP A 195 6.45 -12.50 9.85
CA TRP A 195 6.13 -13.55 8.87
C TRP A 195 6.76 -13.30 7.50
N GLU A 196 6.72 -12.06 6.99
CA GLU A 196 7.27 -11.78 5.66
C GLU A 196 8.79 -11.91 5.60
N ASN A 197 9.52 -11.52 6.66
CA ASN A 197 10.97 -11.67 6.69
C ASN A 197 11.37 -13.13 6.87
N VAL A 198 10.67 -13.88 7.73
CA VAL A 198 10.96 -15.29 7.99
C VAL A 198 10.77 -16.14 6.74
N ILE A 199 9.68 -15.97 5.98
CA ILE A 199 9.42 -16.81 4.80
C ILE A 199 10.43 -16.62 3.67
N GLN A 200 11.08 -15.46 3.60
CA GLN A 200 12.10 -15.19 2.58
C GLN A 200 13.31 -16.13 2.70
N TYR A 201 13.54 -16.69 3.90
CA TYR A 201 14.63 -17.64 4.15
C TYR A 201 14.24 -19.10 3.92
N PHE A 202 12.95 -19.41 3.70
CA PHE A 202 12.49 -20.77 3.41
C PHE A 202 12.43 -21.01 1.90
N PRO A 203 13.35 -21.80 1.30
CA PRO A 203 13.27 -22.17 -0.11
C PRO A 203 12.10 -23.14 -0.36
N GLY A 204 11.35 -22.93 -1.45
CA GLY A 204 10.29 -23.84 -1.91
C GLY A 204 8.92 -23.18 -2.15
N SER A 205 7.89 -24.00 -2.38
CA SER A 205 6.53 -23.55 -2.76
C SER A 205 5.81 -22.70 -1.69
N THR A 206 6.30 -22.65 -0.46
CA THR A 206 5.72 -21.88 0.64
C THR A 206 5.74 -20.36 0.38
N GLN A 207 6.68 -19.89 -0.44
CA GLN A 207 6.80 -18.46 -0.77
C GLN A 207 5.64 -17.95 -1.63
N ARG A 208 4.94 -18.83 -2.35
CA ARG A 208 3.77 -18.48 -3.19
C ARG A 208 2.56 -18.03 -2.37
N PHE A 209 2.56 -18.24 -1.06
CA PHE A 209 1.50 -17.78 -0.17
C PHE A 209 1.68 -16.34 0.32
N VAL A 210 2.80 -15.69 -0.01
CA VAL A 210 3.10 -14.32 0.48
C VAL A 210 2.96 -13.30 -0.62
N ILE A 211 2.25 -12.21 -0.32
CA ILE A 211 2.00 -11.08 -1.24
C ILE A 211 3.33 -10.49 -1.73
N ALA A 212 4.34 -10.40 -0.86
CA ALA A 212 5.69 -9.94 -1.19
C ALA A 212 6.34 -10.73 -2.33
N HIS A 213 6.05 -12.02 -2.48
CA HIS A 213 6.61 -12.85 -3.56
C HIS A 213 6.13 -12.35 -4.94
N TYR A 214 4.83 -12.10 -5.08
CA TYR A 214 4.25 -11.61 -6.34
C TYR A 214 4.70 -10.19 -6.66
N ILE A 215 4.86 -9.34 -5.65
CA ILE A 215 5.35 -7.97 -5.83
C ILE A 215 6.82 -7.99 -6.25
N LYS A 216 7.68 -8.76 -5.58
CA LYS A 216 9.09 -8.90 -5.92
C LYS A 216 9.29 -9.49 -7.31
N SER A 217 8.43 -10.42 -7.72
CA SER A 217 8.49 -10.99 -9.07
C SER A 217 8.19 -10.00 -10.19
N LEU A 218 7.50 -8.89 -9.88
CA LEU A 218 7.18 -7.85 -10.85
C LEU A 218 8.33 -6.85 -11.04
N LEU A 219 9.28 -6.82 -10.09
CA LEU A 219 10.46 -5.96 -10.17
C LEU A 219 11.33 -6.34 -11.38
N PRO A 220 11.97 -5.36 -12.04
CA PRO A 220 13.06 -5.65 -12.97
C PRO A 220 14.14 -6.47 -12.27
N SER A 221 14.84 -7.32 -13.03
CA SER A 221 15.96 -8.11 -12.49
C SER A 221 16.89 -7.21 -11.68
N PRO A 222 17.24 -7.59 -10.44
CA PRO A 222 18.13 -6.78 -9.62
C PRO A 222 19.44 -6.56 -10.38
N THR A 223 19.92 -5.33 -10.38
CA THR A 223 21.25 -5.02 -10.89
C THR A 223 22.27 -5.72 -10.00
N THR A 224 23.14 -6.52 -10.62
CA THR A 224 24.13 -7.34 -9.92
C THR A 224 25.07 -6.45 -9.12
N GLY A 225 25.08 -6.61 -7.78
CA GLY A 225 25.93 -5.79 -6.91
C GLY A 225 25.76 -6.12 -5.43
N ARG A 226 26.55 -5.45 -4.58
CA ARG A 226 26.67 -5.66 -3.13
C ARG A 226 25.34 -5.60 -2.35
N PHE A 227 24.30 -4.97 -2.88
CA PHE A 227 22.99 -4.79 -2.25
C PHE A 227 21.86 -5.57 -2.93
N SER A 228 22.18 -6.40 -3.92
CA SER A 228 21.20 -7.25 -4.62
C SER A 228 20.49 -8.26 -3.70
N PHE A 229 21.10 -8.60 -2.55
CA PHE A 229 20.50 -9.46 -1.53
C PHE A 229 19.20 -8.89 -0.94
N LEU A 230 19.00 -7.56 -0.97
CA LEU A 230 17.77 -6.93 -0.49
C LEU A 230 16.57 -7.24 -1.40
N LEU A 231 16.80 -7.52 -2.68
CA LEU A 231 15.78 -7.86 -3.67
C LEU A 231 15.91 -9.31 -4.16
N PHE A 232 16.29 -10.23 -3.28
CA PHE A 232 16.45 -11.64 -3.62
C PHE A 232 15.16 -12.23 -4.22
N GLN A 233 15.27 -12.81 -5.42
CA GLN A 233 14.16 -13.35 -6.21
C GLN A 233 14.36 -14.86 -6.32
N LEU A 234 13.58 -15.65 -5.58
CA LEU A 234 13.77 -17.11 -5.53
C LEU A 234 13.09 -17.85 -6.70
N GLU A 235 11.97 -17.35 -7.21
CA GLU A 235 11.31 -17.90 -8.42
C GLU A 235 10.59 -16.78 -9.17
N PRO A 236 11.03 -16.39 -10.38
CA PRO A 236 10.32 -15.40 -11.19
C PRO A 236 9.00 -15.98 -11.71
N THR A 237 7.88 -15.57 -11.12
CA THR A 237 6.57 -15.74 -11.74
C THR A 237 6.41 -14.76 -12.91
N PRO A 238 5.75 -15.17 -14.02
CA PRO A 238 5.49 -14.29 -15.15
C PRO A 238 4.75 -13.01 -14.69
N PRO A 239 5.17 -11.81 -15.14
CA PRO A 239 4.65 -10.55 -14.62
C PRO A 239 3.13 -10.41 -14.79
N GLY A 240 2.58 -10.92 -15.91
CA GLY A 240 1.13 -10.92 -16.14
C GLY A 240 0.36 -11.75 -15.12
N ARG A 241 0.89 -12.91 -14.71
CA ARG A 241 0.24 -13.76 -13.69
C ARG A 241 0.31 -13.12 -12.31
N ALA A 242 1.43 -12.49 -11.96
CA ALA A 242 1.58 -11.81 -10.67
C ALA A 242 0.56 -10.67 -10.49
N VAL A 243 0.35 -9.85 -11.53
CA VAL A 243 -0.64 -8.76 -11.48
C VAL A 243 -2.06 -9.32 -11.30
N VAL A 244 -2.43 -10.35 -12.06
CA VAL A 244 -3.77 -10.97 -11.94
C VAL A 244 -3.98 -11.53 -10.54
N VAL A 245 -3.00 -12.24 -9.98
CA VAL A 245 -3.09 -12.79 -8.62
C VAL A 245 -3.24 -11.68 -7.58
N LEU A 246 -2.49 -10.59 -7.68
CA LEU A 246 -2.61 -9.45 -6.76
C LEU A 246 -4.00 -8.78 -6.85
N LEU A 247 -4.54 -8.62 -8.05
CA LEU A 247 -5.89 -8.06 -8.24
C LEU A 247 -6.97 -8.98 -7.68
N VAL A 248 -6.85 -10.29 -7.93
CA VAL A 248 -7.78 -11.29 -7.37
C VAL A 248 -7.70 -11.31 -5.85
N LEU A 249 -6.50 -11.30 -5.27
CA LEU A 249 -6.31 -11.24 -3.81
C LEU A 249 -6.93 -9.98 -3.21
N THR A 250 -6.73 -8.81 -3.84
CA THR A 250 -7.33 -7.55 -3.42
C THR A 250 -8.86 -7.64 -3.41
N ALA A 251 -9.44 -8.14 -4.50
CA ALA A 251 -10.90 -8.30 -4.63
C ALA A 251 -11.46 -9.27 -3.58
N VAL A 252 -10.77 -10.39 -3.33
CA VAL A 252 -11.15 -11.37 -2.31
C VAL A 252 -11.11 -10.76 -0.90
N PHE A 253 -10.02 -10.06 -0.54
CA PHE A 253 -9.91 -9.45 0.80
C PHE A 253 -10.95 -8.35 1.02
N LEU A 254 -11.23 -7.52 0.01
CA LEU A 254 -12.29 -6.51 0.10
C LEU A 254 -13.67 -7.14 0.20
N ALA A 255 -13.97 -8.17 -0.60
CA ALA A 255 -15.24 -8.89 -0.53
C ALA A 255 -15.44 -9.52 0.86
N LEU A 256 -14.42 -10.18 1.40
CA LEU A 256 -14.46 -10.74 2.74
C LEU A 256 -14.64 -9.66 3.82
N ALA A 257 -13.95 -8.52 3.70
CA ALA A 257 -14.11 -7.40 4.61
C ALA A 257 -15.54 -6.85 4.58
N CYS A 258 -16.13 -6.68 3.39
CA CYS A 258 -17.52 -6.26 3.23
C CYS A 258 -18.51 -7.28 3.83
N LEU A 259 -18.30 -8.58 3.61
CA LEU A 259 -19.16 -9.64 4.14
C LEU A 259 -19.15 -9.68 5.67
N VAL A 260 -17.96 -9.63 6.27
CA VAL A 260 -17.78 -9.63 7.73
C VAL A 260 -18.40 -8.38 8.34
N PHE A 261 -18.22 -7.23 7.69
CA PHE A 261 -18.78 -5.97 8.13
C PHE A 261 -20.32 -5.92 8.01
N SER A 262 -20.88 -6.62 7.03
CA SER A 262 -22.33 -6.77 6.89
C SER A 262 -22.93 -7.72 7.94
N LYS A 263 -22.19 -8.76 8.35
CA LYS A 263 -22.67 -9.77 9.31
C LYS A 263 -22.46 -9.40 10.78
N LYS A 264 -21.52 -8.48 11.09
CA LYS A 264 -21.37 -7.95 12.44
C LYS A 264 -22.52 -6.98 12.76
N GLU A 265 -23.59 -7.53 13.34
CA GLU A 265 -24.49 -6.75 14.19
C GLU A 265 -23.70 -6.39 15.45
N TYR A 266 -23.34 -5.11 15.58
CA TYR A 266 -22.80 -4.61 16.83
C TYR A 266 -23.94 -4.61 17.84
N ILE A 267 -23.88 -5.55 18.77
CA ILE A 267 -24.63 -5.49 20.00
C ILE A 267 -24.18 -4.19 20.68
N LEU A 268 -25.09 -3.23 20.79
CA LEU A 268 -24.90 -2.07 21.65
C LEU A 268 -24.81 -2.65 23.06
N GLU A 269 -23.62 -2.60 23.66
CA GLU A 269 -23.52 -2.78 25.11
C GLU A 269 -24.20 -1.55 25.73
N ASP A 270 -25.35 -1.78 26.34
CA ASP A 270 -26.13 -0.80 27.12
C ASP A 270 -25.31 -0.23 28.30
#